data_AF-A0A1T5EI77-F1
#
_entry.id   AF-A0A1T5EI77-F1
#
_cell.length_a   1.000
_cell.length_b   1.000
_cell.length_c   1.000
_cell.angle_alpha   90.00
_cell.angle_beta   90.00
_cell.angle_gamma   90.00
#
_symmetry.space_group_name_H-M   'P 1'
#
loop_
_entity.id
_entity.type
_entity.pdbx_description
1 polymer ?
#
loop_
_entity_poly.entity_id
_entity_poly.type
_entity_poly.pdbx_seq_one_letter_code
_entity_poly.pdbx_strand_id
1 'polypeptide(L)'
;MNDITVNVALISILICHLVFISIGYKMEKTTLFISYLNAIVVMGILIFWVNKNLNIQQHNFEFRESFALCLEAILLIFALYSIIGFHNNTYVKVINYIGFGLHLLATIAMLIFMLVFKMNKLF
;
A
#
# COMPACT_ATOMS: atom_id res chain seq x y z
N MET A 1 -18.53 8.14 -5.98
CA MET A 1 -18.53 7.10 -4.93
C MET A 1 -19.25 7.66 -3.72
N ASN A 2 -20.08 6.86 -3.04
CA ASN A 2 -20.72 7.22 -1.78
C ASN A 2 -19.77 6.90 -0.61
N ASP A 3 -19.88 7.61 0.51
CA ASP A 3 -19.01 7.56 1.70
C ASP A 3 -18.89 6.13 2.23
N ILE A 4 -20.03 5.44 2.20
CA ILE A 4 -20.17 4.04 2.60
C ILE A 4 -19.24 3.17 1.74
N THR A 5 -19.16 3.40 0.43
CA THR A 5 -18.33 2.62 -0.47
C THR A 5 -16.84 2.80 -0.17
N VAL A 6 -16.40 4.04 0.10
CA VAL A 6 -14.99 4.33 0.40
C VAL A 6 -14.60 3.74 1.76
N ASN A 7 -15.45 3.90 2.78
CA ASN A 7 -15.21 3.34 4.11
C ASN A 7 -15.18 1.81 4.08
N VAL A 8 -16.11 1.17 3.34
CA VAL A 8 -16.11 -0.28 3.14
C VAL A 8 -14.82 -0.75 2.45
N ALA A 9 -14.33 -0.01 1.44
CA ALA A 9 -13.07 -0.34 0.79
C ALA A 9 -11.88 -0.26 1.76
N LEU A 10 -11.76 0.82 2.55
CA LEU A 10 -10.69 0.98 3.54
C LEU A 10 -10.74 -0.12 4.61
N ILE A 11 -11.92 -0.42 5.15
CA ILE A 11 -12.10 -1.50 6.13
C ILE A 11 -11.70 -2.85 5.51
N SER A 12 -12.10 -3.11 4.26
CA SER A 12 -11.73 -4.34 3.55
C SER A 12 -10.20 -4.45 3.38
N ILE A 13 -9.52 -3.35 3.05
CA ILE A 13 -8.06 -3.31 2.95
C ILE A 13 -7.41 -3.61 4.30
N LEU A 14 -7.92 -3.05 5.40
CA LEU A 14 -7.41 -3.33 6.75
C LEU A 14 -7.58 -4.82 7.11
N ILE A 15 -8.74 -5.40 6.82
CA ILE A 15 -9.00 -6.83 7.04
C ILE A 15 -8.01 -7.66 6.21
N CYS A 16 -7.76 -7.30 4.95
CA CYS A 16 -6.76 -7.98 4.12
C CYS A 16 -5.36 -7.96 4.76
N HIS A 17 -4.92 -6.82 5.32
CA HIS A 17 -3.63 -6.74 6.01
C HIS A 17 -3.56 -7.71 7.21
N LEU A 18 -4.62 -7.73 8.04
CA LEU A 18 -4.69 -8.61 9.21
C LEU A 18 -4.71 -10.09 8.83
N VAL A 19 -5.46 -10.45 7.79
CA VAL A 19 -5.53 -11.82 7.28
C VAL A 19 -4.18 -12.28 6.73
N PHE A 20 -3.51 -11.44 5.92
CA PHE A 20 -2.20 -11.78 5.35
C PHE A 20 -1.14 -11.99 6.43
N ILE A 21 -1.10 -11.16 7.48
CA ILE A 21 -0.19 -11.37 8.62
C ILE A 21 -0.53 -12.69 9.32
N SER A 22 -1.82 -12.93 9.60
CA SER A 22 -2.26 -14.12 10.36
C SER A 22 -1.89 -15.42 9.63
N ILE A 23 -2.13 -15.47 8.32
CA ILE A 23 -1.75 -16.61 7.47
C ILE A 23 -0.21 -16.73 7.42
N GLY A 24 0.49 -15.62 7.18
CA GLY A 24 1.94 -15.61 7.11
C GLY A 24 2.60 -16.11 8.40
N TYR A 25 2.07 -15.71 9.55
CA TYR A 25 2.52 -16.16 10.86
C TYR A 25 2.30 -17.66 11.05
N LYS A 26 1.10 -18.16 10.74
CA LYS A 26 0.78 -19.60 10.83
C LYS A 26 1.63 -20.48 9.91
N MET A 27 2.00 -19.95 8.75
CA MET A 27 2.82 -20.67 7.76
C MET A 27 4.33 -20.46 7.94
N GLU A 28 4.76 -19.71 8.96
CA GLU A 28 6.17 -19.30 9.18
C GLU A 28 6.81 -18.62 7.96
N LYS A 29 5.97 -17.98 7.12
CA LYS A 29 6.36 -17.32 5.87
C LYS A 29 5.96 -15.84 5.87
N THR A 30 5.83 -15.24 7.04
CA THR A 30 5.35 -13.85 7.23
C THR A 30 6.05 -12.85 6.33
N THR A 31 7.38 -12.92 6.21
CA THR A 31 8.13 -12.02 5.32
C THR A 31 7.67 -12.12 3.87
N LEU A 32 7.48 -13.34 3.37
CA LEU A 32 7.08 -13.55 1.97
C LEU A 32 5.66 -13.04 1.72
N PHE A 33 4.73 -13.31 2.64
CA PHE A 33 3.36 -12.80 2.58
C PHE A 33 3.31 -11.28 2.64
N ILE A 34 4.13 -10.66 3.50
CA ILE A 34 4.27 -9.20 3.58
C ILE A 34 4.77 -8.64 2.24
N SER A 35 5.76 -9.28 1.63
CA SER A 35 6.27 -8.84 0.32
C SER A 35 5.22 -8.93 -0.78
N TYR A 36 4.41 -10.00 -0.81
CA TYR A 36 3.29 -10.08 -1.74
C TYR A 36 2.27 -8.96 -1.52
N LEU A 37 1.91 -8.68 -0.27
CA LEU A 37 0.95 -7.62 0.02
C LEU A 37 1.50 -6.25 -0.37
N ASN A 38 2.76 -5.94 -0.05
CA ASN A 38 3.41 -4.70 -0.48
C ASN A 38 3.41 -4.56 -2.00
N ALA A 39 3.75 -5.62 -2.74
CA ALA A 39 3.73 -5.58 -4.19
C ALA A 39 2.33 -5.28 -4.73
N ILE A 40 1.28 -5.93 -4.19
CA ILE A 40 -0.11 -5.70 -4.59
C ILE A 40 -0.52 -4.25 -4.31
N VAL A 41 -0.23 -3.74 -3.11
CA VAL A 41 -0.58 -2.37 -2.70
C VAL A 41 0.12 -1.35 -3.59
N VAL A 42 1.44 -1.47 -3.77
CA VAL A 42 2.22 -0.54 -4.60
C VAL A 42 1.71 -0.56 -6.04
N MET A 43 1.48 -1.75 -6.62
CA MET A 43 0.92 -1.86 -7.97
C MET A 43 -0.46 -1.20 -8.07
N GLY A 44 -1.30 -1.35 -7.05
CA GLY A 44 -2.59 -0.66 -6.96
C GLY A 44 -2.43 0.86 -6.96
N ILE A 45 -1.50 1.40 -6.18
CA ILE A 45 -1.19 2.84 -6.11
C ILE A 45 -0.70 3.35 -7.47
N LEU A 46 0.24 2.64 -8.11
CA LEU A 46 0.78 3.02 -9.43
C LEU A 46 -0.30 3.00 -10.51
N ILE A 47 -1.13 1.96 -10.56
CA ILE A 47 -2.24 1.87 -11.53
C ILE A 47 -3.24 3.02 -11.31
N PHE A 48 -3.61 3.28 -10.05
CA PHE A 48 -4.50 4.40 -9.71
C PHE A 48 -3.90 5.74 -10.15
N TRP A 49 -2.62 5.95 -9.87
CA TRP A 49 -1.90 7.16 -10.24
C TRP A 49 -1.87 7.37 -11.77
N VAL A 50 -1.51 6.34 -12.54
CA VAL A 50 -1.51 6.39 -14.01
C VAL A 50 -2.90 6.72 -14.54
N ASN A 51 -3.95 6.03 -14.06
CA ASN A 51 -5.33 6.27 -14.49
C ASN A 51 -5.79 7.70 -14.19
N LYS A 52 -5.43 8.24 -13.02
CA LYS A 52 -5.75 9.62 -12.65
C LYS A 52 -5.08 10.61 -13.60
N ASN A 53 -3.81 10.40 -13.93
CA ASN A 53 -3.07 11.32 -14.80
C ASN A 53 -3.45 11.25 -16.27
N LEU A 54 -3.86 10.07 -16.77
CA LEU A 54 -4.42 9.97 -18.12
C LEU A 54 -5.72 10.75 -18.30
N ASN A 55 -6.45 11.03 -17.20
CA ASN A 55 -7.72 11.73 -17.23
C ASN A 55 -7.60 13.26 -17.02
N ILE A 56 -6.38 13.78 -16.78
CA ILE A 56 -6.13 15.20 -16.53
C ILE A 56 -5.49 15.83 -17.77
N GLN A 57 -6.05 16.94 -18.28
CA GLN A 57 -5.56 17.61 -19.50
C GLN A 57 -4.18 18.26 -19.33
N GLN A 58 -3.84 18.72 -18.12
CA GLN A 58 -2.53 19.29 -17.79
C GLN A 58 -2.17 18.94 -16.35
N HIS A 59 -1.11 18.15 -16.18
CA HIS A 59 -0.65 17.67 -14.87
C HIS A 59 0.67 18.35 -14.50
N ASN A 60 0.64 19.16 -13.44
CA ASN A 60 1.84 19.73 -12.85
C ASN A 60 2.38 18.76 -11.81
N PHE A 61 3.43 18.02 -12.18
CA PHE A 61 4.03 17.02 -11.32
C PHE A 61 4.77 17.69 -10.14
N GLU A 62 4.21 17.57 -8.94
CA GLU A 62 4.76 18.19 -7.74
C GLU A 62 5.93 17.37 -7.17
N PHE A 63 6.88 18.03 -6.49
CA PHE A 63 8.00 17.35 -5.83
C PHE A 63 7.53 16.29 -4.82
N ARG A 64 6.46 16.57 -4.07
CA ARG A 64 5.86 15.63 -3.11
C ARG A 64 5.35 14.35 -3.79
N GLU A 65 4.75 14.49 -4.96
CA GLU A 65 4.21 13.37 -5.74
C GLU A 65 5.35 12.52 -6.31
N SER A 66 6.38 13.16 -6.85
CA SER A 66 7.62 12.50 -7.27
C SER A 66 8.26 11.70 -6.15
N PHE A 67 8.35 12.30 -4.96
CA PHE A 67 8.91 11.66 -3.78
C PHE A 67 8.11 10.43 -3.36
N ALA A 68 6.77 10.54 -3.34
CA ALA A 68 5.89 9.41 -3.01
C ALA A 68 6.07 8.25 -4.00
N LEU A 69 6.06 8.53 -5.31
CA LEU A 69 6.25 7.50 -6.35
C LEU A 69 7.63 6.85 -6.30
N CYS A 70 8.68 7.63 -5.98
CA CYS A 70 10.02 7.09 -5.79
C CYS A 70 10.06 6.10 -4.61
N LEU A 71 9.40 6.45 -3.50
CA LEU A 71 9.30 5.59 -2.33
C LEU A 71 8.54 4.29 -2.66
N GLU A 72 7.40 4.40 -3.33
CA GLU A 72 6.62 3.26 -3.83
C GLU A 72 7.47 2.36 -4.74
N ALA A 73 8.19 2.93 -5.70
CA ALA A 73 9.06 2.17 -6.60
C ALA A 73 10.16 1.40 -5.84
N ILE A 74 10.77 2.03 -4.83
CA ILE A 74 11.74 1.35 -3.95
C ILE A 74 11.08 0.18 -3.22
N LEU A 75 9.90 0.39 -2.61
CA LEU A 75 9.18 -0.68 -1.92
C LEU A 75 8.82 -1.83 -2.84
N LEU A 76 8.42 -1.54 -4.08
CA LEU A 76 8.14 -2.57 -5.09
C LEU A 76 9.38 -3.38 -5.43
N ILE A 77 10.53 -2.73 -5.64
CA ILE A 77 11.79 -3.43 -5.92
C ILE A 77 12.11 -4.40 -4.76
N PHE A 78 12.06 -3.93 -3.51
CA PHE A 78 12.34 -4.79 -2.35
C PHE A 78 11.31 -5.91 -2.16
N ALA A 79 10.04 -5.67 -2.50
CA ALA A 79 9.02 -6.71 -2.52
C ALA A 79 9.33 -7.79 -3.56
N LEU A 80 9.68 -7.40 -4.78
CA LEU A 80 10.04 -8.32 -5.86
C LEU A 80 11.32 -9.11 -5.54
N TYR A 81 12.34 -8.46 -4.96
CA TYR A 81 13.56 -9.13 -4.51
C TYR A 81 13.24 -10.26 -3.51
N SER A 82 12.37 -9.98 -2.54
CA SER A 82 11.92 -10.98 -1.57
C SER A 82 11.23 -12.16 -2.26
N ILE A 83 10.29 -11.87 -3.17
CA ILE A 83 9.48 -12.86 -3.90
C ILE A 83 10.33 -13.77 -4.80
N ILE A 84 11.36 -13.23 -5.47
CA ILE A 84 12.22 -13.99 -6.39
C ILE A 84 13.15 -14.96 -5.65
N GLY A 85 13.38 -14.78 -4.35
CA GLY A 85 14.15 -15.73 -3.53
C GLY A 85 14.93 -15.11 -2.39
N PHE A 86 15.05 -13.79 -2.32
CA PHE A 86 15.81 -13.10 -1.27
C PHE A 86 14.99 -12.83 0.00
N HIS A 87 13.86 -13.51 0.19
CA HIS A 87 13.00 -13.38 1.38
C HIS A 87 13.74 -13.65 2.70
N ASN A 88 14.89 -14.33 2.68
CA ASN A 88 15.70 -14.57 3.87
C ASN A 88 16.75 -13.49 4.20
N ASN A 89 17.04 -12.58 3.27
CA ASN A 89 18.00 -11.49 3.46
C ASN A 89 17.48 -10.47 4.48
N THR A 90 18.29 -10.12 5.48
CA THR A 90 17.92 -9.22 6.58
C THR A 90 17.50 -7.84 6.12
N TYR A 91 18.21 -7.24 5.15
CA TYR A 91 17.88 -5.91 4.65
C TYR A 91 16.56 -5.92 3.88
N VAL A 92 16.37 -6.92 3.01
CA VAL A 92 15.13 -7.09 2.24
C VAL A 92 13.93 -7.32 3.18
N LYS A 93 14.11 -8.14 4.23
CA LYS A 93 13.12 -8.33 5.30
C LYS A 93 12.72 -6.99 5.92
N VAL A 94 13.69 -6.26 6.48
CA VAL A 94 13.44 -5.03 7.23
C VAL A 94 12.71 -4.00 6.37
N ILE A 95 13.13 -3.81 5.12
CA ILE A 95 12.49 -2.83 4.22
C ILE A 95 11.06 -3.24 3.88
N ASN A 96 10.80 -4.54 3.67
CA ASN A 96 9.44 -5.03 3.47
C ASN A 96 8.54 -4.82 4.71
N TYR A 97 9.07 -5.02 5.92
CA TYR A 97 8.33 -4.71 7.15
C TYR A 97 8.05 -3.21 7.31
N ILE A 98 9.01 -2.35 6.96
CA ILE A 98 8.82 -0.89 6.96
C ILE A 98 7.73 -0.49 5.97
N GLY A 99 7.81 -0.97 4.72
CA GLY A 99 6.81 -0.69 3.69
C GLY A 99 5.40 -1.13 4.10
N PHE A 100 5.30 -2.32 4.69
CA PHE A 100 4.04 -2.84 5.22
C PHE A 100 3.47 -1.95 6.32
N GLY A 101 4.32 -1.52 7.27
CA GLY A 101 3.92 -0.62 8.34
C GLY A 101 3.44 0.73 7.81
N LEU A 102 4.11 1.28 6.80
CA LEU A 102 3.72 2.53 6.15
C LEU A 102 2.36 2.40 5.45
N HIS A 103 2.12 1.34 4.67
CA HIS A 103 0.84 1.10 4.01
C HIS A 103 -0.30 0.91 5.01
N LEU A 104 -0.07 0.14 6.08
CA LEU A 104 -1.04 -0.05 7.14
C LEU A 104 -1.37 1.27 7.84
N LEU A 105 -0.34 2.04 8.21
CA LEU A 105 -0.50 3.33 8.88
C LEU A 105 -1.24 4.33 7.99
N ALA A 106 -0.91 4.40 6.69
CA ALA A 106 -1.60 5.25 5.73
C ALA A 106 -3.08 4.88 5.62
N THR A 107 -3.41 3.58 5.56
CA THR A 107 -4.80 3.10 5.49
C THR A 107 -5.59 3.47 6.75
N ILE A 108 -4.99 3.29 7.94
CA ILE A 108 -5.60 3.68 9.22
C ILE A 108 -5.81 5.20 9.28
N ALA A 109 -4.80 5.98 8.91
CA ALA A 109 -4.87 7.44 8.92
C ALA A 109 -5.98 7.94 7.98
N MET A 110 -6.09 7.37 6.78
CA MET A 110 -7.17 7.69 5.83
C MET A 110 -8.55 7.36 6.42
N LEU A 111 -8.70 6.19 7.05
CA LEU A 111 -9.97 5.79 7.64
C LEU A 111 -10.38 6.72 8.80
N ILE A 112 -9.45 7.02 9.71
CA ILE A 112 -9.70 7.96 10.82
C ILE A 112 -10.08 9.33 10.28
N PHE A 113 -9.32 9.85 9.31
CA PHE A 113 -9.58 11.16 8.72
C PHE A 113 -10.99 11.22 8.10
N MET A 114 -11.37 10.20 7.33
CA MET A 114 -12.71 10.13 6.74
C MET A 114 -13.83 10.07 7.78
N LEU A 115 -13.68 9.26 8.83
CA LEU A 115 -14.68 9.11 9.89
C LEU A 115 -14.84 10.39 10.71
N VAL A 116 -13.72 11.05 11.06
CA VAL A 116 -13.72 12.28 11.86
C VAL A 116 -14.33 13.44 11.09
N PHE A 117 -13.93 13.63 9.83
CA PHE A 117 -14.38 14.77 9.02
C PHE A 117 -15.64 14.48 8.21
N LYS A 118 -16.24 13.29 8.36
CA LYS A 118 -17.40 12.82 7.59
C LYS A 118 -17.23 13.07 6.09
N MET A 119 -16.04 12.81 5.56
CA MET A 119 -15.76 13.09 4.17
C MET A 119 -16.38 12.04 3.27
N ASN A 120 -17.05 12.51 2.23
CA ASN A 120 -17.72 11.67 1.24
C ASN A 120 -16.79 11.14 0.16
N LYS A 121 -15.58 11.69 0.07
CA LYS A 121 -14.57 11.40 -0.96
C LYS A 121 -13.17 11.59 -0.39
N LEU A 122 -12.30 10.62 -0.62
CA LEU A 122 -10.85 10.83 -0.57
C LEU A 122 -10.46 11.37 -1.95
N PHE A 123 -10.40 12.70 -2.06
CA PHE A 123 -10.13 13.48 -3.28
C PHE A 123 -11.32 13.61 -4.27
#